data_AF-E2NLE3-F1
#
_entry.id   AF-E2NLE3-F1
#
_cell.length_a   1.000
_cell.length_b   1.000
_cell.length_c   1.000
_cell.angle_alpha   90.00
_cell.angle_beta   90.00
_cell.angle_gamma   90.00
#
_symmetry.space_group_name_H-M   'P 1'
#
loop_
_entity.id
_entity.type
_entity.pdbx_description
1 polymer ?
#
loop_
_entity_poly.entity_id
_entity_poly.type
_entity_poly.pdbx_seq_one_letter_code
_entity_poly.pdbx_strand_id
1 'polypeptide(L)'
;MYMKNETTKFSVSRAILVISNRIKHWALIIFPLCFFFISCNGSKKQSAGQEVNEVKLQTEDILFPVSEVLNLKSYYLSSYFHNDSLSLIYGYNYKSHALDCMDLKRHQISQILLSSQGKSAVMRSVAGLFIQTPDSIWIYDDTQRILLINGDGKLLKTVDLRPELKDNEQILINTNHAISTARLFYDGGRHSLLYGIKDFSTSPVTFKVRETFLNSMTPSVDYLLQPSVAVTNVSGRDYGNMSDLNITFTAEKVLYNYPVESHVYVMDRKSGEQKVFEADSRFTKNVAEKCESGNYEQWERHNIENPHFYDLMYLPQTGMYARLHLGGIEFDAMRDILNLMDDRDLYLTFFDKDFVVVGEAKLPSHRYNYFTGWMETNDGVALFVDNSLDENEKTEELVLD
;
A
#
# COMPACT_ATOMS: atom_id res chain seq x y z
N MET A 1 61.52 -44.64 -4.00
CA MET A 1 62.23 -44.65 -5.29
C MET A 1 62.00 -46.02 -5.92
N TYR A 2 61.21 -46.04 -7.01
CA TYR A 2 61.13 -47.08 -8.08
C TYR A 2 60.71 -48.51 -7.64
N MET A 3 59.79 -49.24 -8.30
CA MET A 3 59.17 -49.15 -9.63
C MET A 3 57.96 -50.13 -9.71
N LYS A 4 56.82 -49.71 -10.31
CA LYS A 4 56.20 -50.17 -11.59
C LYS A 4 55.61 -51.59 -11.63
N ASN A 5 54.29 -51.70 -11.85
CA ASN A 5 53.57 -52.05 -13.12
C ASN A 5 53.53 -53.61 -13.35
N GLU A 6 52.48 -54.29 -13.83
CA GLU A 6 51.54 -54.06 -14.94
C GLU A 6 50.22 -54.86 -14.79
N THR A 7 49.22 -54.38 -15.54
CA THR A 7 47.98 -54.97 -16.13
C THR A 7 47.87 -56.50 -16.28
N THR A 8 46.70 -57.17 -16.36
CA THR A 8 45.67 -57.17 -17.46
C THR A 8 44.52 -58.18 -17.12
N LYS A 9 43.21 -57.86 -17.22
CA LYS A 9 42.19 -58.23 -18.26
C LYS A 9 41.30 -59.52 -18.08
N PHE A 10 39.98 -59.33 -18.33
CA PHE A 10 38.88 -60.30 -18.72
C PHE A 10 38.37 -61.32 -17.66
N SER A 11 37.09 -61.76 -17.59
CA SER A 11 35.83 -61.51 -18.30
C SER A 11 34.67 -62.24 -17.58
N VAL A 12 33.55 -61.53 -17.50
CA VAL A 12 32.12 -61.88 -17.55
C VAL A 12 31.72 -63.35 -17.84
N SER A 13 30.72 -63.81 -17.06
CA SER A 13 29.65 -64.78 -17.36
C SER A 13 29.91 -66.28 -17.29
N ARG A 14 29.29 -66.92 -16.28
CA ARG A 14 28.54 -68.17 -16.45
C ARG A 14 27.31 -68.19 -15.52
N ALA A 15 26.14 -68.22 -16.18
CA ALA A 15 24.86 -68.85 -15.83
C ALA A 15 24.20 -68.44 -14.48
N ILE A 16 23.08 -67.71 -14.39
CA ILE A 16 21.77 -67.83 -15.09
C ILE A 16 21.30 -69.28 -15.18
N LEU A 17 20.40 -69.71 -14.27
CA LEU A 17 19.05 -70.26 -14.55
C LEU A 17 18.51 -70.97 -13.28
N VAL A 18 17.20 -70.90 -13.05
CA VAL A 18 16.42 -71.59 -11.98
C VAL A 18 16.60 -70.90 -10.61
N ILE A 19 15.73 -70.00 -10.13
CA ILE A 19 14.29 -70.18 -9.88
C ILE A 19 13.59 -68.82 -10.06
N SER A 20 13.01 -68.62 -11.23
CA SER A 20 11.89 -67.70 -11.45
C SER A 20 10.62 -68.54 -11.41
N ASN A 21 9.90 -68.50 -10.28
CA ASN A 21 8.46 -68.71 -10.19
C ASN A 21 8.06 -68.82 -8.72
N ARG A 22 7.82 -67.69 -8.05
CA ARG A 22 6.76 -67.48 -7.05
C ARG A 22 6.57 -65.98 -6.83
N ILE A 23 6.23 -65.28 -7.90
CA ILE A 23 5.44 -64.05 -7.79
C ILE A 23 3.99 -64.52 -7.57
N LYS A 24 3.24 -63.71 -6.82
CA LYS A 24 1.77 -63.59 -6.77
C LYS A 24 1.13 -64.29 -5.57
N HIS A 25 0.45 -63.45 -4.78
CA HIS A 25 -0.55 -63.77 -3.76
C HIS A 25 -0.16 -63.67 -2.29
N TRP A 26 0.68 -62.71 -1.88
CA TRP A 26 0.47 -62.04 -0.60
C TRP A 26 0.74 -60.54 -0.81
N ALA A 27 -0.22 -59.91 -1.48
CA ALA A 27 -0.54 -58.50 -1.27
C ALA A 27 -1.14 -58.34 0.14
N LEU A 28 -1.15 -57.09 0.60
CA LEU A 28 -1.86 -56.55 1.76
C LEU A 28 -1.10 -56.67 3.10
N ILE A 29 -0.23 -55.69 3.35
CA ILE A 29 -0.54 -54.54 4.24
C ILE A 29 0.78 -53.79 4.50
N ILE A 30 0.74 -52.46 4.38
CA ILE A 30 1.79 -51.46 4.64
C ILE A 30 2.60 -50.99 3.41
N PHE A 31 1.96 -50.13 2.64
CA PHE A 31 2.50 -48.87 2.09
C PHE A 31 1.29 -47.93 2.03
N PRO A 32 1.36 -46.58 2.09
CA PRO A 32 2.51 -45.66 2.19
C PRO A 32 2.32 -44.55 3.27
N LEU A 33 3.36 -43.77 3.61
CA LEU A 33 3.20 -42.33 3.93
C LEU A 33 4.56 -41.60 3.97
N CYS A 34 5.28 -41.62 2.85
CA CYS A 34 6.35 -40.67 2.57
C CYS A 34 6.18 -40.20 1.12
N PHE A 35 5.22 -39.30 0.91
CA PHE A 35 5.08 -38.55 -0.33
C PHE A 35 4.78 -37.09 0.02
N PHE A 36 5.65 -36.21 -0.50
CA PHE A 36 5.50 -34.76 -0.63
C PHE A 36 5.41 -33.91 0.65
N PHE A 37 6.58 -33.46 1.13
CA PHE A 37 6.71 -32.12 1.72
C PHE A 37 7.41 -31.20 0.70
N ILE A 38 6.75 -30.98 -0.44
CA ILE A 38 6.91 -29.73 -1.17
C ILE A 38 5.84 -28.83 -0.56
N SER A 39 6.24 -27.94 0.33
CA SER A 39 5.37 -26.90 0.85
C SER A 39 5.09 -25.93 -0.29
N CYS A 40 4.05 -26.23 -1.08
CA CYS A 40 3.36 -25.18 -1.81
C CYS A 40 2.80 -24.23 -0.75
N ASN A 41 3.29 -22.99 -0.70
CA ASN A 41 2.51 -21.88 -0.17
C ASN A 41 1.27 -21.77 -1.06
N GLY A 42 0.23 -22.52 -0.73
CA GLY A 42 -1.06 -22.41 -1.35
C GLY A 42 -1.62 -21.04 -0.99
N SER A 43 -1.91 -20.22 -2.00
CA SER A 43 -2.90 -19.16 -1.84
C SER A 43 -4.12 -19.79 -1.16
N LYS A 44 -4.60 -19.17 -0.08
CA LYS A 44 -5.96 -19.46 0.38
C LYS A 44 -6.87 -18.93 -0.73
N LYS A 45 -7.21 -19.79 -1.69
CA LYS A 45 -8.27 -19.51 -2.65
C LYS A 45 -9.51 -19.15 -1.85
N GLN A 46 -10.06 -17.97 -2.10
CA GLN A 46 -11.48 -17.80 -1.83
C GLN A 46 -12.18 -18.86 -2.68
N SER A 47 -13.11 -19.61 -2.08
CA SER A 47 -13.92 -20.53 -2.87
C SER A 47 -14.60 -19.71 -3.96
N ALA A 48 -14.25 -19.97 -5.22
CA ALA A 48 -14.91 -19.37 -6.36
C ALA A 48 -16.43 -19.59 -6.19
N GLY A 49 -17.16 -18.51 -5.88
CA GLY A 49 -18.59 -18.55 -5.56
C GLY A 49 -19.00 -18.09 -4.16
N GLN A 50 -18.11 -17.51 -3.33
CA GLN A 50 -18.58 -16.76 -2.17
C GLN A 50 -19.18 -15.44 -2.66
N GLU A 51 -20.51 -15.32 -2.61
CA GLU A 51 -21.25 -14.16 -3.06
C GLU A 51 -20.82 -12.95 -2.20
N VAL A 52 -20.04 -12.04 -2.79
CA VAL A 52 -19.63 -10.79 -2.13
C VAL A 52 -20.88 -9.94 -1.96
N ASN A 53 -21.32 -9.79 -0.72
CA ASN A 53 -22.53 -9.05 -0.40
C ASN A 53 -22.36 -7.56 -0.73
N GLU A 54 -23.44 -6.96 -1.20
CA GLU A 54 -23.56 -5.51 -1.22
C GLU A 54 -23.65 -5.01 0.23
N VAL A 55 -22.82 -4.04 0.59
CA VAL A 55 -22.80 -3.47 1.94
C VAL A 55 -23.51 -2.14 1.90
N LYS A 56 -24.45 -1.96 2.84
CA LYS A 56 -25.07 -0.65 3.05
C LYS A 56 -24.13 0.21 3.86
N LEU A 57 -23.63 1.28 3.26
CA LEU A 57 -22.84 2.29 3.94
C LEU A 57 -23.76 3.22 4.73
N GLN A 58 -23.32 3.60 5.92
CA GLN A 58 -23.84 4.75 6.63
C GLN A 58 -22.84 5.88 6.40
N THR A 59 -23.31 6.97 5.80
CA THR A 59 -22.52 8.17 5.48
C THR A 59 -22.98 9.32 6.36
N GLU A 60 -22.04 10.13 6.82
CA GLU A 60 -22.30 11.33 7.61
C GLU A 60 -21.58 12.53 6.98
N ASP A 61 -22.33 13.52 6.52
CA ASP A 61 -21.76 14.75 5.98
C ASP A 61 -21.25 15.64 7.13
N ILE A 62 -19.92 15.81 7.21
CA ILE A 62 -19.26 16.70 8.16
C ILE A 62 -18.87 17.99 7.44
N LEU A 63 -19.62 19.04 7.71
CA LEU A 63 -19.35 20.39 7.24
C LEU A 63 -18.49 21.16 8.26
N PHE A 64 -17.35 21.68 7.81
CA PHE A 64 -16.58 22.64 8.58
C PHE A 64 -17.02 24.07 8.25
N PRO A 65 -17.46 24.86 9.24
CA PRO A 65 -17.85 26.24 9.01
C PRO A 65 -16.64 27.06 8.56
N VAL A 66 -16.93 28.15 7.83
CA VAL A 66 -15.90 29.13 7.43
C VAL A 66 -15.06 29.53 8.65
N SER A 67 -13.76 29.33 8.52
CA SER A 67 -12.77 29.61 9.56
C SER A 67 -11.87 30.79 9.13
N GLU A 68 -11.19 31.41 10.10
CA GLU A 68 -10.08 32.32 9.81
C GLU A 68 -8.86 31.59 9.24
N VAL A 69 -8.80 30.26 9.42
CA VAL A 69 -7.81 29.40 8.78
C VAL A 69 -8.13 29.30 7.29
N LEU A 70 -7.18 29.65 6.43
CA LEU A 70 -7.28 29.45 4.99
C LEU A 70 -7.10 27.96 4.65
N ASN A 71 -8.14 27.15 4.86
CA ASN A 71 -8.14 25.72 4.58
C ASN A 71 -8.20 25.44 3.05
N LEU A 72 -7.89 24.19 2.69
CA LEU A 72 -8.15 23.65 1.35
C LEU A 72 -9.53 22.97 1.33
N LYS A 73 -10.07 22.74 0.13
CA LYS A 73 -11.24 21.87 -0.06
C LYS A 73 -10.92 20.39 0.20
N SER A 74 -9.67 20.03 -0.03
CA SER A 74 -9.19 18.66 0.02
C SER A 74 -7.69 18.63 0.28
N TYR A 75 -7.20 17.52 0.83
CA TYR A 75 -5.83 17.38 1.29
C TYR A 75 -5.22 16.08 0.78
N TYR A 76 -4.36 16.20 -0.25
CA TYR A 76 -3.66 15.06 -0.84
C TYR A 76 -2.82 14.27 0.18
N LEU A 77 -2.33 14.92 1.23
CA LEU A 77 -1.59 14.30 2.32
C LEU A 77 -2.31 14.58 3.63
N SER A 78 -2.89 13.53 4.19
CA SER A 78 -3.61 13.59 5.46
C SER A 78 -3.27 12.40 6.35
N SER A 79 -3.52 12.55 7.66
CA SER A 79 -3.35 11.48 8.64
C SER A 79 -4.33 11.69 9.81
N TYR A 80 -4.87 10.59 10.31
CA TYR A 80 -5.89 10.59 11.36
C TYR A 80 -5.30 10.25 12.73
N PHE A 81 -5.79 10.94 13.76
CA PHE A 81 -5.49 10.66 15.16
C PHE A 81 -6.78 10.52 15.97
N HIS A 82 -6.84 9.49 16.81
CA HIS A 82 -7.98 9.24 17.69
C HIS A 82 -7.56 8.87 19.10
N ASN A 83 -8.31 9.40 20.07
CA ASN A 83 -8.41 8.86 21.42
C ASN A 83 -9.81 9.17 21.98
N ASP A 84 -10.06 8.78 23.24
CA ASP A 84 -11.34 8.98 23.91
C ASP A 84 -11.84 10.44 23.84
N SER A 85 -10.93 11.42 23.88
CA SER A 85 -11.25 12.86 23.89
C SER A 85 -11.20 13.53 22.52
N LEU A 86 -10.40 13.01 21.57
CA LEU A 86 -10.06 13.69 20.33
C LEU A 86 -10.29 12.80 19.11
N SER A 87 -10.73 13.39 18.02
CA SER A 87 -10.81 12.77 16.69
C SER A 87 -10.38 13.85 15.71
N LEU A 88 -9.14 13.75 15.24
CA LEU A 88 -8.47 14.82 14.50
C LEU A 88 -7.95 14.30 13.16
N ILE A 89 -8.18 15.06 12.10
CA ILE A 89 -7.49 14.88 10.82
C ILE A 89 -6.46 15.99 10.68
N TYR A 90 -5.23 15.62 10.36
CA TYR A 90 -4.16 16.54 10.01
C TYR A 90 -3.97 16.49 8.50
N GLY A 91 -4.22 17.60 7.82
CA GLY A 91 -4.02 17.74 6.37
C GLY A 91 -2.91 18.74 6.06
N TYR A 92 -1.99 18.39 5.16
CA TYR A 92 -0.94 19.32 4.74
C TYR A 92 -1.49 20.37 3.76
N ASN A 93 -1.50 21.62 4.21
CA ASN A 93 -1.88 22.77 3.41
C ASN A 93 -0.65 23.33 2.69
N TYR A 94 -0.49 22.97 1.41
CA TYR A 94 0.65 23.41 0.61
C TYR A 94 0.64 24.94 0.32
N LYS A 95 -0.54 25.59 0.35
CA LYS A 95 -0.67 27.03 0.12
C LYS A 95 -0.10 27.82 1.30
N SER A 96 -0.54 27.52 2.52
CA SER A 96 -0.05 28.18 3.74
C SER A 96 1.26 27.60 4.28
N HIS A 97 1.68 26.42 3.79
CA HIS A 97 2.79 25.64 4.36
C HIS A 97 2.56 25.34 5.83
N ALA A 98 1.47 24.64 6.10
CA ALA A 98 1.02 24.33 7.44
C ALA A 98 0.33 22.96 7.49
N LEU A 99 0.12 22.44 8.70
CA LEU A 99 -0.84 21.35 8.92
C LEU A 99 -2.14 21.95 9.41
N ASP A 100 -3.21 21.80 8.63
CA ASP A 100 -4.56 22.12 9.08
C ASP A 100 -5.07 20.95 9.92
N CYS A 101 -5.57 21.24 11.11
CA CYS A 101 -6.02 20.26 12.08
C CYS A 101 -7.55 20.39 12.19
N MET A 102 -8.26 19.40 11.66
CA MET A 102 -9.71 19.32 11.63
C MET A 102 -10.19 18.48 12.81
N ASP A 103 -10.92 19.09 13.75
CA ASP A 103 -11.55 18.39 14.87
C ASP A 103 -12.93 17.88 14.46
N LEU A 104 -13.05 16.57 14.25
CA LEU A 104 -14.28 15.92 13.81
C LEU A 104 -15.39 15.95 14.88
N LYS A 105 -15.06 16.15 16.16
CA LYS A 105 -16.05 16.22 17.24
C LYS A 105 -16.58 17.65 17.43
N ARG A 106 -15.74 18.66 17.21
CA ARG A 106 -16.07 20.07 17.42
C ARG A 106 -16.41 20.82 16.14
N HIS A 107 -16.11 20.23 14.98
CA HIS A 107 -16.24 20.82 13.65
C HIS A 107 -15.47 22.16 13.58
N GLN A 108 -14.22 22.13 14.04
CA GLN A 108 -13.34 23.29 14.08
C GLN A 108 -12.04 22.97 13.36
N ILE A 109 -11.47 24.00 12.72
CA ILE A 109 -10.17 23.91 12.05
C ILE A 109 -9.19 24.84 12.76
N SER A 110 -8.03 24.30 13.16
CA SER A 110 -6.87 25.06 13.58
C SER A 110 -5.68 24.79 12.65
N GLN A 111 -4.57 25.49 12.83
CA GLN A 111 -3.41 25.36 11.95
C GLN A 111 -2.08 25.33 12.73
N ILE A 112 -1.18 24.44 12.31
CA ILE A 112 0.20 24.36 12.79
C ILE A 112 1.12 24.85 11.67
N LEU A 113 1.66 26.04 11.83
CA LEU A 113 2.58 26.61 10.84
C LEU A 113 3.91 25.86 10.83
N LEU A 114 4.37 25.48 9.64
CA LEU A 114 5.67 24.83 9.47
C LEU A 114 6.73 25.90 9.21
N SER A 115 7.86 25.80 9.92
CA SER A 115 8.98 26.71 9.65
C SER A 115 9.54 26.43 8.25
N SER A 116 9.73 27.49 7.46
CA SER A 116 10.37 27.42 6.14
C SER A 116 11.86 27.79 6.18
N GLN A 117 12.39 28.17 7.35
CA GLN A 117 13.75 28.68 7.49
C GLN A 117 14.49 28.09 8.70
N GLY A 118 15.82 28.12 8.62
CA GLY A 118 16.71 27.68 9.68
C GLY A 118 16.76 26.17 9.88
N LYS A 119 17.30 25.73 11.01
CA LYS A 119 17.47 24.30 11.32
C LYS A 119 16.15 23.55 11.50
N SER A 120 15.07 24.26 11.82
CA SER A 120 13.72 23.73 11.96
C SER A 120 12.94 23.70 10.65
N ALA A 121 13.56 24.02 9.52
CA ALA A 121 12.87 24.13 8.25
C ALA A 121 12.35 22.77 7.76
N VAL A 122 11.05 22.71 7.53
CA VAL A 122 10.38 21.65 6.77
C VAL A 122 10.34 22.11 5.32
N MET A 123 10.80 21.29 4.38
CA MET A 123 10.70 21.66 2.97
C MET A 123 9.26 21.53 2.48
N ARG A 124 8.87 22.38 1.53
CA ARG A 124 7.47 22.46 1.05
C ARG A 124 6.98 21.19 0.36
N SER A 125 7.90 20.39 -0.16
CA SER A 125 7.60 19.12 -0.80
C SER A 125 7.52 18.05 0.30
N VAL A 126 6.37 18.03 0.97
CA VAL A 126 6.04 17.07 2.02
C VAL A 126 5.36 15.88 1.37
N ALA A 127 5.88 14.68 1.60
CA ALA A 127 5.40 13.45 0.95
C ALA A 127 4.93 12.38 1.94
N GLY A 128 5.21 12.55 3.24
CA GLY A 128 4.74 11.64 4.29
C GLY A 128 4.37 12.37 5.57
N LEU A 129 3.33 11.86 6.23
CA LEU A 129 2.78 12.38 7.47
C LEU A 129 2.34 11.21 8.35
N PHE A 130 2.70 11.24 9.63
CA PHE A 130 2.23 10.27 10.61
C PHE A 130 2.02 10.95 11.97
N ILE A 131 0.81 10.82 12.54
CA ILE A 131 0.44 11.43 13.82
C ILE A 131 0.43 10.38 14.91
N GLN A 132 1.43 10.40 15.79
CA GLN A 132 1.44 9.51 16.97
C GLN A 132 0.57 10.07 18.09
N THR A 133 0.68 11.38 18.33
CA THR A 133 -0.15 12.19 19.23
C THR A 133 -0.15 13.64 18.72
N PRO A 134 -1.02 14.54 19.21
CA PRO A 134 -1.00 15.95 18.83
C PRO A 134 0.35 16.66 19.06
N ASP A 135 1.20 16.14 19.96
CA ASP A 135 2.53 16.66 20.26
C ASP A 135 3.68 15.79 19.69
N SER A 136 3.35 14.80 18.86
CA SER A 136 4.32 13.89 18.24
C SER A 136 3.90 13.62 16.79
N ILE A 137 4.28 14.56 15.93
CA ILE A 137 3.92 14.60 14.51
C ILE A 137 5.18 14.35 13.68
N TRP A 138 5.17 13.26 12.92
CA TRP A 138 6.28 12.89 12.04
C TRP A 138 5.99 13.34 10.62
N ILE A 139 6.93 14.05 10.03
CA ILE A 139 6.83 14.60 8.68
C ILE A 139 8.04 14.13 7.88
N TYR A 140 7.79 13.58 6.69
CA TYR A 140 8.83 13.34 5.70
C TYR A 140 8.81 14.43 4.64
N ASP A 141 9.93 15.12 4.49
CA ASP A 141 10.15 16.03 3.37
C ASP A 141 11.04 15.37 2.29
N ASP A 142 10.90 15.80 1.05
CA ASP A 142 11.58 15.22 -0.11
C ASP A 142 13.12 15.37 -0.11
N THR A 143 13.68 16.01 0.92
CA THR A 143 15.13 16.07 1.14
C THR A 143 15.69 14.86 1.88
N GLN A 144 14.90 13.79 1.96
CA GLN A 144 15.26 12.51 2.57
C GLN A 144 15.45 12.62 4.09
N ARG A 145 14.64 13.48 4.72
CA ARG A 145 14.63 13.71 6.16
C ARG A 145 13.26 13.42 6.74
N ILE A 146 13.25 12.78 7.90
CA ILE A 146 12.05 12.67 8.73
C ILE A 146 12.21 13.61 9.93
N LEU A 147 11.26 14.51 10.11
CA LEU A 147 11.21 15.51 11.17
C LEU A 147 10.11 15.15 12.17
N LEU A 148 10.41 15.24 13.46
CA LEU A 148 9.43 15.18 14.54
C LEU A 148 9.16 16.59 15.02
N ILE A 149 7.89 17.02 15.00
CA ILE A 149 7.43 18.30 15.54
C ILE A 149 6.37 18.09 16.63
N ASN A 150 6.17 19.11 17.48
CA ASN A 150 5.06 19.15 18.44
C ASN A 150 3.83 19.89 17.88
N GLY A 151 2.78 20.04 18.71
CA GLY A 151 1.54 20.73 18.33
C GLY A 151 1.69 22.23 18.03
N ASP A 152 2.82 22.84 18.39
CA ASP A 152 3.14 24.25 18.07
C ASP A 152 4.00 24.38 16.80
N GLY A 153 4.32 23.28 16.11
CA GLY A 153 5.20 23.28 14.94
C GLY A 153 6.69 23.35 15.28
N LYS A 154 7.07 23.18 16.55
CA LYS A 154 8.46 23.21 16.99
C LYS A 154 9.15 21.88 16.67
N LEU A 155 10.29 21.95 15.99
CA LEU A 155 11.16 20.79 15.74
C LEU A 155 11.69 20.20 17.06
N LEU A 156 11.44 18.90 17.24
CA LEU A 156 11.95 18.09 18.35
C LEU A 156 13.11 17.19 17.93
N LYS A 157 13.04 16.60 16.73
CA LYS A 157 14.08 15.68 16.21
C LYS A 157 14.14 15.71 14.68
N THR A 158 15.32 15.45 14.13
CA THR A 158 15.51 15.16 12.71
C THR A 158 16.22 13.83 12.57
N VAL A 159 15.74 13.00 11.64
CA VAL A 159 16.37 11.74 11.23
C VAL A 159 16.76 11.91 9.77
N ASP A 160 18.06 11.88 9.50
CA ASP A 160 18.61 11.92 8.15
C ASP A 160 18.71 10.50 7.61
N LEU A 161 18.02 10.21 6.51
CA LEU A 161 17.96 8.87 5.95
C LEU A 161 19.08 8.58 4.94
N ARG A 162 19.77 9.63 4.46
CA ARG A 162 20.85 9.51 3.46
C ARG A 162 21.98 8.57 3.86
N PRO A 163 22.48 8.58 5.12
CA PRO A 163 23.57 7.67 5.51
C PRO A 163 23.21 6.19 5.42
N GLU A 164 21.91 5.85 5.43
CA GLU A 164 21.43 4.47 5.36
C GLU A 164 21.09 4.03 3.94
N LEU A 165 21.01 4.96 2.98
CA LEU A 165 20.69 4.66 1.59
C LEU A 165 21.92 4.18 0.83
N LYS A 166 21.73 3.11 0.05
CA LYS A 166 22.71 2.67 -0.96
C LYS A 166 22.50 3.42 -2.27
N ASP A 167 23.54 3.46 -3.12
CA ASP A 167 23.51 4.19 -4.41
C ASP A 167 22.36 3.76 -5.34
N ASN A 168 21.88 2.52 -5.22
CA ASN A 168 20.81 1.92 -6.00
C ASN A 168 19.45 1.92 -5.29
N GLU A 169 19.32 2.61 -4.16
CA GLU A 169 18.10 2.67 -3.36
C GLU A 169 17.46 4.06 -3.42
N GLN A 170 16.14 4.09 -3.46
CA GLN A 170 15.34 5.31 -3.35
C GLN A 170 14.29 5.14 -2.26
N ILE A 171 14.10 6.17 -1.44
CA ILE A 171 13.03 6.20 -0.45
C ILE A 171 11.68 6.22 -1.18
N LEU A 172 10.81 5.30 -0.78
CA LEU A 172 9.42 5.24 -1.19
C LEU A 172 8.55 5.65 0.00
N ILE A 173 8.43 6.96 0.18
CA ILE A 173 7.40 7.61 1.00
C ILE A 173 6.74 8.60 0.06
N ASN A 174 5.47 8.35 -0.25
CA ASN A 174 4.75 9.10 -1.28
C ASN A 174 3.26 9.07 -0.97
N THR A 175 2.58 10.19 -1.19
CA THR A 175 1.11 10.23 -1.17
C THR A 175 0.67 10.90 -2.46
N ASN A 176 0.61 10.11 -3.53
CA ASN A 176 0.12 10.55 -4.83
C ASN A 176 -0.87 9.50 -5.35
N HIS A 177 -2.16 9.77 -5.19
CA HIS A 177 -3.24 8.87 -5.58
C HIS A 177 -3.37 8.68 -7.11
N ALA A 178 -2.57 9.35 -7.94
CA ALA A 178 -2.45 9.03 -9.37
C ALA A 178 -1.38 7.95 -9.65
N ILE A 179 -0.48 7.70 -8.71
CA ILE A 179 0.71 6.85 -8.86
C ILE A 179 0.67 5.72 -7.83
N SER A 180 0.88 6.08 -6.56
CA SER A 180 0.93 5.16 -5.42
C SER A 180 0.93 5.93 -4.09
N THR A 181 0.57 5.23 -3.03
CA THR A 181 0.54 5.72 -1.65
C THR A 181 1.37 4.81 -0.76
N ALA A 182 2.56 5.26 -0.37
CA ALA A 182 3.47 4.57 0.52
C ALA A 182 3.70 5.41 1.77
N ARG A 183 3.14 4.95 2.89
CA ARG A 183 3.03 5.73 4.11
C ARG A 183 4.36 5.78 4.89
N LEU A 184 4.47 6.78 5.76
CA LEU A 184 5.45 6.80 6.85
C LEU A 184 4.77 6.20 8.10
N PHE A 185 5.50 5.46 8.91
CA PHE A 185 4.98 4.96 10.18
C PHE A 185 6.03 5.04 11.30
N TYR A 186 5.58 5.43 12.49
CA TYR A 186 6.39 5.35 13.71
C TYR A 186 5.86 4.25 14.63
N ASP A 187 6.73 3.33 15.01
CA ASP A 187 6.43 2.29 15.97
C ASP A 187 6.87 2.72 17.37
N GLY A 188 5.92 3.16 18.19
CA GLY A 188 6.18 3.55 19.58
C GLY A 188 6.68 2.40 20.47
N GLY A 189 6.35 1.14 20.16
CA GLY A 189 6.81 -0.02 20.93
C GLY A 189 8.27 -0.37 20.65
N ARG A 190 8.69 -0.26 19.39
CA ARG A 190 10.06 -0.57 18.92
C ARG A 190 10.97 0.65 18.83
N HIS A 191 10.40 1.86 18.99
CA HIS A 191 11.09 3.14 18.84
C HIS A 191 11.80 3.24 17.48
N SER A 192 11.07 2.93 16.40
CA SER A 192 11.60 2.86 15.04
C SER A 192 10.66 3.53 14.03
N LEU A 193 11.22 3.92 12.89
CA LEU A 193 10.50 4.45 11.73
C LEU A 193 10.47 3.39 10.64
N LEU A 194 9.31 3.19 10.00
CA LEU A 194 9.12 2.27 8.89
C LEU A 194 8.72 3.05 7.63
N TYR A 195 9.34 2.69 6.51
CA TYR A 195 9.12 3.31 5.21
C TYR A 195 9.54 2.38 4.07
N GLY A 196 8.99 2.62 2.87
CA GLY A 196 9.34 1.86 1.67
C GLY A 196 10.71 2.24 1.11
N ILE A 197 11.34 1.30 0.42
CA ILE A 197 12.52 1.50 -0.42
C ILE A 197 12.27 0.82 -1.77
N LYS A 198 12.56 1.56 -2.84
CA LYS A 198 12.68 1.05 -4.20
C LYS A 198 14.15 0.72 -4.49
N ASP A 199 14.43 -0.52 -4.86
CA ASP A 199 15.77 -1.06 -5.04
C ASP A 199 16.04 -1.39 -6.52
N PHE A 200 16.89 -0.58 -7.15
CA PHE A 200 17.26 -0.66 -8.55
C PHE A 200 18.44 -1.59 -8.83
N SER A 201 18.96 -2.33 -7.83
CA SER A 201 20.04 -3.32 -8.07
C SER A 201 19.57 -4.56 -8.84
N THR A 202 18.26 -4.77 -8.93
CA THR A 202 17.65 -5.90 -9.63
C THR A 202 16.87 -5.44 -10.86
N SER A 203 16.69 -6.36 -11.82
CA SER A 203 15.78 -6.18 -12.94
C SER A 203 14.87 -7.42 -13.01
N PRO A 204 13.55 -7.30 -12.72
CA PRO A 204 12.81 -6.07 -12.41
C PRO A 204 13.24 -5.42 -11.08
N VAL A 205 12.86 -4.15 -10.88
CA VAL A 205 13.10 -3.41 -9.63
C VAL A 205 12.38 -4.13 -8.49
N THR A 206 13.01 -4.18 -7.31
CA THR A 206 12.43 -4.80 -6.12
C THR A 206 12.03 -3.74 -5.10
N PHE A 207 11.07 -4.10 -4.25
CA PHE A 207 10.59 -3.23 -3.18
C PHE A 207 10.88 -3.89 -1.83
N LYS A 208 11.20 -3.08 -0.84
CA LYS A 208 11.39 -3.52 0.54
C LYS A 208 10.89 -2.46 1.50
N VAL A 209 10.65 -2.85 2.74
CA VAL A 209 10.44 -1.93 3.85
C VAL A 209 11.74 -1.84 4.63
N ARG A 210 12.18 -0.62 4.95
CA ARG A 210 13.25 -0.37 5.90
C ARG A 210 12.66 0.05 7.23
N GLU A 211 13.15 -0.56 8.30
CA GLU A 211 12.90 -0.13 9.67
C GLU A 211 14.17 0.45 10.27
N THR A 212 14.14 1.75 10.55
CA THR A 212 15.25 2.50 11.12
C THR A 212 14.99 2.77 12.60
N PHE A 213 15.83 2.23 13.47
CA PHE A 213 15.69 2.40 14.91
C PHE A 213 16.21 3.78 15.35
N LEU A 214 15.44 4.46 16.19
CA LEU A 214 15.80 5.80 16.68
C LEU A 214 16.93 5.80 17.72
N ASN A 215 17.32 4.61 18.19
CA ASN A 215 18.49 4.35 19.01
C ASN A 215 19.67 3.95 18.10
N SER A 216 20.72 4.77 18.09
CA SER A 216 21.88 4.64 17.19
C SER A 216 22.70 3.34 17.34
N MET A 217 22.40 2.51 18.34
CA MET A 217 23.09 1.23 18.54
C MET A 217 22.47 0.08 17.75
N THR A 218 21.23 0.22 17.26
CA THR A 218 20.54 -0.86 16.54
C THR A 218 20.58 -0.57 15.04
N PRO A 219 21.17 -1.45 14.21
CA PRO A 219 21.19 -1.26 12.78
C PRO A 219 19.78 -1.39 12.20
N SER A 220 19.52 -0.68 11.10
CA SER A 220 18.27 -0.77 10.35
C SER A 220 18.09 -2.17 9.75
N VAL A 221 16.82 -2.57 9.61
CA VAL A 221 16.43 -3.88 9.06
C VAL A 221 15.64 -3.67 7.78
N ASP A 222 16.01 -4.43 6.74
CA ASP A 222 15.31 -4.46 5.46
C ASP A 222 14.42 -5.72 5.38
N TYR A 223 13.15 -5.53 5.02
CA TYR A 223 12.19 -6.60 4.77
C TYR A 223 11.79 -6.60 3.29
N LEU A 224 12.25 -7.61 2.54
CA LEU A 224 11.93 -7.74 1.11
C LEU A 224 10.45 -8.05 0.90
N LEU A 225 9.79 -7.27 0.05
CA LEU A 225 8.38 -7.48 -0.32
C LEU A 225 8.29 -8.44 -1.52
N GLN A 226 7.31 -9.34 -1.50
CA GLN A 226 7.04 -10.23 -2.62
C GLN A 226 6.62 -9.45 -3.87
N PRO A 227 7.08 -9.85 -5.07
CA PRO A 227 6.60 -9.31 -6.33
C PRO A 227 5.13 -9.65 -6.57
N SER A 228 4.52 -8.95 -7.54
CA SER A 228 3.15 -9.23 -7.96
C SER A 228 2.96 -10.68 -8.42
N VAL A 229 1.83 -11.29 -8.02
CA VAL A 229 1.42 -12.64 -8.44
C VAL A 229 0.60 -12.64 -9.72
N ALA A 230 -0.07 -11.54 -10.09
CA ALA A 230 -0.86 -11.46 -11.32
C ALA A 230 -0.06 -10.93 -12.51
N VAL A 231 0.88 -10.02 -12.27
CA VAL A 231 1.61 -9.33 -13.35
C VAL A 231 3.12 -9.40 -13.18
N THR A 232 3.81 -9.58 -14.29
CA THR A 232 5.28 -9.57 -14.32
C THR A 232 5.78 -8.15 -14.53
N ASN A 233 6.83 -7.77 -13.80
CA ASN A 233 7.56 -6.50 -13.95
C ASN A 233 6.67 -5.23 -13.86
N VAL A 234 5.93 -5.07 -12.75
CA VAL A 234 5.12 -3.87 -12.48
C VAL A 234 5.94 -2.59 -12.56
N SER A 235 7.16 -2.64 -12.03
CA SER A 235 8.10 -1.52 -11.99
C SER A 235 8.68 -1.10 -13.34
N GLY A 236 8.35 -1.80 -14.42
CA GLY A 236 8.74 -1.43 -15.78
C GLY A 236 7.97 -0.21 -16.29
N ARG A 237 8.33 0.27 -17.48
CA ARG A 237 7.52 1.28 -18.20
C ARG A 237 6.17 0.72 -18.68
N ASP A 238 5.97 -0.57 -18.53
CA ASP A 238 4.81 -1.36 -18.98
C ASP A 238 3.48 -0.98 -18.28
N TYR A 239 3.48 -0.13 -17.24
CA TYR A 239 2.24 0.23 -16.51
C TYR A 239 2.14 1.73 -16.20
N GLY A 240 2.87 2.58 -16.93
CA GLY A 240 2.80 4.03 -16.78
C GLY A 240 3.02 4.49 -15.33
N ASN A 241 2.05 5.24 -14.80
CA ASN A 241 2.07 5.77 -13.43
C ASN A 241 1.81 4.72 -12.35
N MET A 242 1.30 3.53 -12.71
CA MET A 242 0.94 2.47 -11.76
C MET A 242 2.12 1.52 -11.45
N SER A 243 3.35 2.02 -11.53
CA SER A 243 4.58 1.22 -11.45
C SER A 243 5.20 1.14 -10.05
N ASP A 244 4.68 1.91 -9.09
CA ASP A 244 5.10 1.89 -7.68
C ASP A 244 4.10 1.15 -6.78
N LEU A 245 4.52 0.89 -5.55
CA LEU A 245 3.77 0.08 -4.59
C LEU A 245 2.99 0.95 -3.60
N ASN A 246 1.78 0.53 -3.26
CA ASN A 246 1.07 1.06 -2.11
C ASN A 246 1.52 0.35 -0.83
N ILE A 247 1.83 1.08 0.24
CA ILE A 247 2.32 0.51 1.51
C ILE A 247 1.63 1.17 2.69
N THR A 248 0.99 0.35 3.53
CA THR A 248 0.42 0.74 4.82
C THR A 248 1.02 -0.10 5.94
N PHE A 249 1.11 0.50 7.13
CA PHE A 249 1.69 -0.14 8.31
C PHE A 249 0.69 -0.24 9.45
N THR A 250 0.83 -1.31 10.21
CA THR A 250 0.28 -1.42 11.56
C THR A 250 1.41 -1.80 12.52
N ALA A 251 1.12 -1.85 13.82
CA ALA A 251 2.06 -2.35 14.83
C ALA A 251 2.56 -3.78 14.54
N GLU A 252 1.78 -4.59 13.83
CA GLU A 252 2.08 -6.01 13.62
C GLU A 252 2.37 -6.38 12.16
N LYS A 253 1.87 -5.60 11.20
CA LYS A 253 1.83 -5.99 9.79
C LYS A 253 2.32 -4.88 8.88
N VAL A 254 3.02 -5.28 7.81
CA VAL A 254 3.14 -4.48 6.59
C VAL A 254 2.06 -4.95 5.64
N LEU A 255 1.23 -4.02 5.18
CA LEU A 255 0.20 -4.25 4.17
C LEU A 255 0.67 -3.57 2.89
N TYR A 256 0.59 -4.25 1.76
CA TYR A 256 0.91 -3.63 0.49
C TYR A 256 0.12 -4.24 -0.66
N ASN A 257 0.01 -3.49 -1.74
CA ASN A 257 -0.60 -3.92 -2.99
C ASN A 257 -0.02 -3.12 -4.16
N TYR A 258 -0.18 -3.68 -5.35
CA TYR A 258 0.19 -3.01 -6.59
C TYR A 258 -1.04 -2.33 -7.17
N PRO A 259 -0.95 -1.08 -7.66
CA PRO A 259 -2.12 -0.39 -8.23
C PRO A 259 -2.76 -1.10 -9.42
N VAL A 260 -1.98 -1.93 -10.11
CA VAL A 260 -2.38 -2.68 -11.31
C VAL A 260 -3.11 -4.00 -11.04
N GLU A 261 -3.28 -4.42 -9.78
CA GLU A 261 -3.98 -5.67 -9.48
C GLU A 261 -4.75 -5.65 -8.16
N SER A 262 -5.74 -6.53 -8.07
CA SER A 262 -6.64 -6.66 -6.92
C SER A 262 -6.01 -7.37 -5.71
N HIS A 263 -4.87 -8.06 -5.84
CA HIS A 263 -4.32 -8.84 -4.72
C HIS A 263 -3.87 -7.97 -3.54
N VAL A 264 -4.01 -8.52 -2.34
CA VAL A 264 -3.52 -7.92 -1.10
C VAL A 264 -2.38 -8.75 -0.55
N TYR A 265 -1.29 -8.08 -0.20
CA TYR A 265 -0.11 -8.71 0.37
C TYR A 265 0.08 -8.27 1.81
N VAL A 266 0.39 -9.23 2.66
CA VAL A 266 0.50 -9.02 4.10
C VAL A 266 1.76 -9.70 4.59
N MET A 267 2.64 -8.92 5.22
CA MET A 267 3.79 -9.43 5.94
C MET A 267 3.58 -9.26 7.44
N ASP A 268 3.71 -10.35 8.20
CA ASP A 268 3.82 -10.29 9.65
C ASP A 268 5.21 -9.77 10.05
N ARG A 269 5.27 -8.64 10.76
CA ARG A 269 6.52 -7.95 11.11
C ARG A 269 7.38 -8.72 12.12
N LYS A 270 6.79 -9.66 12.86
CA LYS A 270 7.50 -10.42 13.90
C LYS A 270 8.18 -11.66 13.33
N SER A 271 7.48 -12.39 12.49
CA SER A 271 7.93 -13.65 11.89
C SER A 271 8.56 -13.46 10.50
N GLY A 272 8.24 -12.37 9.81
CA GLY A 272 8.58 -12.17 8.40
C GLY A 272 7.74 -13.02 7.44
N GLU A 273 6.74 -13.76 7.93
CA GLU A 273 5.84 -14.55 7.09
C GLU A 273 5.04 -13.62 6.17
N GLN A 274 5.01 -13.94 4.88
CA GLN A 274 4.27 -13.19 3.87
C GLN A 274 3.16 -14.05 3.28
N LYS A 275 1.97 -13.46 3.16
CA LYS A 275 0.76 -14.07 2.60
C LYS A 275 0.16 -13.15 1.53
N VAL A 276 -0.44 -13.77 0.53
CA VAL A 276 -1.18 -13.11 -0.54
C VAL A 276 -2.63 -13.55 -0.49
N PHE A 277 -3.53 -12.60 -0.60
CA PHE A 277 -4.97 -12.80 -0.54
C PHE A 277 -5.60 -12.36 -1.86
N GLU A 278 -6.44 -13.23 -2.41
CA GLU A 278 -7.34 -12.89 -3.51
C GLU A 278 -8.38 -11.90 -2.97
N ALA A 279 -8.57 -10.81 -3.70
CA ALA A 279 -9.34 -9.65 -3.25
C ALA A 279 -10.01 -8.97 -4.44
N ASP A 280 -10.57 -9.80 -5.32
CA ASP A 280 -11.22 -9.39 -6.55
C ASP A 280 -12.44 -8.50 -6.27
N SER A 281 -12.50 -7.38 -6.97
CA SER A 281 -13.70 -6.55 -7.13
C SER A 281 -14.72 -7.28 -8.00
N ARG A 282 -15.99 -7.17 -7.63
CA ARG A 282 -17.12 -7.64 -8.47
C ARG A 282 -17.55 -6.62 -9.50
N PHE A 283 -17.09 -5.37 -9.37
CA PHE A 283 -17.49 -4.24 -10.21
C PHE A 283 -16.53 -3.95 -11.37
N THR A 284 -15.26 -4.29 -11.23
CA THR A 284 -14.21 -3.87 -12.18
C THR A 284 -13.36 -5.05 -12.67
N LYS A 285 -12.49 -4.79 -13.65
CA LYS A 285 -11.39 -5.72 -13.96
C LYS A 285 -10.45 -5.77 -12.75
N ASN A 286 -9.89 -6.94 -12.47
CA ASN A 286 -9.01 -7.16 -11.31
C ASN A 286 -7.52 -7.07 -11.63
N VAL A 287 -7.17 -6.86 -12.90
CA VAL A 287 -5.82 -6.66 -13.37
C VAL A 287 -5.85 -5.61 -14.47
N ALA A 288 -4.96 -4.62 -14.38
CA ALA A 288 -4.74 -3.62 -15.42
C ALA A 288 -4.01 -4.26 -16.62
N GLU A 289 -4.40 -3.82 -17.81
CA GLU A 289 -3.71 -4.19 -19.04
C GLU A 289 -2.33 -3.51 -19.10
N LYS A 290 -1.43 -4.04 -19.91
CA LYS A 290 -0.12 -3.41 -20.11
C LYS A 290 -0.28 -2.10 -20.89
N CYS A 291 0.46 -1.09 -20.47
CA CYS A 291 0.68 0.13 -21.21
C CYS A 291 1.74 -0.11 -22.29
N GLU A 292 1.32 -0.15 -23.56
CA GLU A 292 2.21 -0.47 -24.69
C GLU A 292 3.19 0.67 -25.09
N SER A 293 3.45 1.67 -24.23
CA SER A 293 4.01 2.95 -24.67
C SER A 293 5.15 3.56 -23.86
N GLY A 294 5.90 4.44 -24.54
CA GLY A 294 6.93 5.31 -23.97
C GLY A 294 6.59 6.81 -23.95
N ASN A 295 5.35 7.23 -24.23
CA ASN A 295 4.94 8.64 -24.19
C ASN A 295 3.80 8.91 -23.18
N TYR A 296 3.63 10.19 -22.81
CA TYR A 296 2.76 10.62 -21.72
C TYR A 296 1.26 10.47 -22.04
N GLU A 297 0.81 10.83 -23.24
CA GLU A 297 -0.60 10.72 -23.65
C GLU A 297 -1.14 9.29 -23.52
N GLN A 298 -0.30 8.31 -23.87
CA GLN A 298 -0.67 6.91 -23.74
C GLN A 298 -0.70 6.45 -22.27
N TRP A 299 0.10 7.06 -21.38
CA TRP A 299 0.02 6.81 -19.93
C TRP A 299 -1.25 7.37 -19.32
N GLU A 300 -1.67 8.57 -19.74
CA GLU A 300 -2.91 9.16 -19.25
C GLU A 300 -4.13 8.35 -19.70
N ARG A 301 -4.16 7.95 -20.98
CA ARG A 301 -5.18 7.02 -21.49
C ARG A 301 -5.19 5.70 -20.73
N HIS A 302 -4.01 5.11 -20.51
CA HIS A 302 -3.88 3.86 -19.75
C HIS A 302 -4.46 3.99 -18.34
N ASN A 303 -4.19 5.10 -17.64
CA ASN A 303 -4.78 5.36 -16.33
C ASN A 303 -6.31 5.45 -16.36
N ILE A 304 -6.89 6.05 -17.40
CA ILE A 304 -8.36 6.21 -17.57
C ILE A 304 -9.04 4.87 -17.87
N GLU A 305 -8.44 4.06 -18.75
CA GLU A 305 -9.05 2.81 -19.25
C GLU A 305 -8.89 1.63 -18.29
N ASN A 306 -8.01 1.72 -17.30
CA ASN A 306 -7.65 0.61 -16.41
C ASN A 306 -8.07 0.83 -14.96
N PRO A 307 -8.34 -0.24 -14.20
CA PRO A 307 -8.54 -0.15 -12.77
C PRO A 307 -7.29 0.40 -12.07
N HIS A 308 -7.49 1.10 -10.96
CA HIS A 308 -6.41 1.53 -10.07
C HIS A 308 -6.78 1.16 -8.63
N PHE A 309 -6.04 0.23 -8.03
CA PHE A 309 -6.27 -0.22 -6.66
C PHE A 309 -5.41 0.59 -5.68
N TYR A 310 -6.03 1.21 -4.68
CA TYR A 310 -5.35 2.03 -3.68
C TYR A 310 -4.83 1.22 -2.49
N ASP A 311 -4.18 1.91 -1.55
CA ASP A 311 -3.69 1.33 -0.30
C ASP A 311 -4.79 0.72 0.55
N LEU A 312 -4.41 -0.23 1.41
CA LEU A 312 -5.29 -0.75 2.44
C LEU A 312 -5.27 0.17 3.66
N MET A 313 -6.45 0.51 4.13
CA MET A 313 -6.73 1.26 5.35
C MET A 313 -7.10 0.29 6.46
N TYR A 314 -6.45 0.39 7.62
CA TYR A 314 -6.82 -0.39 8.81
C TYR A 314 -7.83 0.38 9.65
N LEU A 315 -8.91 -0.28 10.06
CA LEU A 315 -9.99 0.30 10.88
C LEU A 315 -9.88 -0.26 12.32
N PRO A 316 -9.24 0.46 13.26
CA PRO A 316 -8.84 -0.12 14.54
C PRO A 316 -9.99 -0.60 15.42
N GLN A 317 -11.14 0.09 15.41
CA GLN A 317 -12.29 -0.23 16.26
C GLN A 317 -12.94 -1.57 15.89
N THR A 318 -12.94 -1.90 14.60
CA THR A 318 -13.56 -3.12 14.07
C THR A 318 -12.54 -4.22 13.80
N GLY A 319 -11.25 -3.88 13.70
CA GLY A 319 -10.20 -4.79 13.27
C GLY A 319 -10.30 -5.16 11.79
N MET A 320 -11.09 -4.41 11.02
CA MET A 320 -11.30 -4.61 9.58
C MET A 320 -10.31 -3.80 8.76
N TYR A 321 -10.31 -4.05 7.46
CA TYR A 321 -9.61 -3.23 6.48
C TYR A 321 -10.56 -2.70 5.42
N ALA A 322 -10.23 -1.56 4.86
CA ALA A 322 -10.91 -0.95 3.74
C ALA A 322 -9.93 -0.69 2.60
N ARG A 323 -10.39 -0.77 1.35
CA ARG A 323 -9.61 -0.39 0.18
C ARG A 323 -10.51 0.33 -0.80
N LEU A 324 -10.03 1.44 -1.32
CA LEU A 324 -10.65 2.13 -2.45
C LEU A 324 -10.04 1.62 -3.76
N HIS A 325 -10.83 1.65 -4.83
CA HIS A 325 -10.29 1.49 -6.18
C HIS A 325 -11.16 2.19 -7.21
N LEU A 326 -10.55 2.57 -8.33
CA LEU A 326 -11.25 3.12 -9.48
C LEU A 326 -11.57 2.03 -10.50
N GLY A 327 -12.73 2.15 -11.13
CA GLY A 327 -13.02 1.45 -12.40
C GLY A 327 -12.37 2.15 -13.59
N GLY A 328 -12.09 1.39 -14.65
CA GLY A 328 -11.71 1.96 -15.95
C GLY A 328 -12.95 2.39 -16.74
N ILE A 329 -12.80 3.43 -17.57
CA ILE A 329 -13.84 3.87 -18.52
C ILE A 329 -13.29 3.88 -19.96
N GLU A 330 -14.16 3.95 -20.96
CA GLU A 330 -13.71 4.14 -22.34
C GLU A 330 -13.11 5.53 -22.53
N PHE A 331 -11.95 5.61 -23.19
CA PHE A 331 -11.30 6.88 -23.47
C PHE A 331 -11.99 7.61 -24.64
N ASP A 332 -12.48 8.83 -24.39
CA ASP A 332 -13.06 9.71 -25.41
C ASP A 332 -12.15 10.91 -25.69
N ALA A 333 -11.49 10.90 -26.85
CA ALA A 333 -10.57 11.97 -27.27
C ALA A 333 -11.25 13.34 -27.49
N MET A 334 -12.58 13.40 -27.48
CA MET A 334 -13.34 14.65 -27.61
C MET A 334 -13.63 15.32 -26.26
N ARG A 335 -13.42 14.60 -25.14
CA ARG A 335 -13.63 15.10 -23.78
C ARG A 335 -12.33 15.62 -23.18
N ASP A 336 -12.46 16.60 -22.29
CA ASP A 336 -11.33 17.03 -21.46
C ASP A 336 -10.85 15.88 -20.56
N ILE A 337 -9.54 15.76 -20.39
CA ILE A 337 -8.94 14.63 -19.69
C ILE A 337 -9.27 14.64 -18.20
N LEU A 338 -9.33 15.81 -17.56
CA LEU A 338 -9.69 15.92 -16.15
C LEU A 338 -11.15 15.51 -15.97
N ASN A 339 -12.03 15.92 -16.90
CA ASN A 339 -13.42 15.45 -16.88
C ASN A 339 -13.54 13.94 -17.07
N LEU A 340 -12.70 13.31 -17.91
CA LEU A 340 -12.70 11.84 -18.04
C LEU A 340 -12.25 11.17 -16.74
N MET A 341 -11.23 11.72 -16.09
CA MET A 341 -10.75 11.16 -14.84
C MET A 341 -11.82 11.34 -13.74
N ASP A 342 -12.45 12.51 -13.65
CA ASP A 342 -13.49 12.84 -12.65
C ASP A 342 -14.81 12.09 -12.82
N ASP A 343 -15.03 11.53 -14.00
CA ASP A 343 -16.18 10.71 -14.35
C ASP A 343 -16.02 9.23 -13.92
N ARG A 344 -14.84 8.84 -13.44
CA ARG A 344 -14.58 7.46 -13.04
C ARG A 344 -15.28 7.12 -11.73
N ASP A 345 -15.88 5.94 -11.71
CA ASP A 345 -16.50 5.42 -10.50
C ASP A 345 -15.45 4.96 -9.47
N LEU A 346 -15.70 5.34 -8.22
CA LEU A 346 -14.94 4.93 -7.05
C LEU A 346 -15.70 3.84 -6.27
N TYR A 347 -14.97 2.83 -5.83
CA TYR A 347 -15.52 1.66 -5.15
C TYR A 347 -14.80 1.43 -3.83
N LEU A 348 -15.55 1.01 -2.81
CA LEU A 348 -15.05 0.71 -1.47
C LEU A 348 -15.24 -0.78 -1.17
N THR A 349 -14.13 -1.48 -0.96
CA THR A 349 -14.08 -2.90 -0.57
C THR A 349 -13.72 -3.01 0.91
N PHE A 350 -14.46 -3.82 1.67
CA PHE A 350 -14.15 -4.14 3.07
C PHE A 350 -13.63 -5.55 3.23
N PHE A 351 -12.66 -5.71 4.12
CA PHE A 351 -12.07 -6.99 4.48
C PHE A 351 -12.20 -7.21 5.98
N ASP A 352 -12.40 -8.47 6.39
CA ASP A 352 -12.24 -8.83 7.78
C ASP A 352 -10.75 -8.90 8.19
N LYS A 353 -10.51 -9.22 9.47
CA LYS A 353 -9.17 -9.38 10.06
C LYS A 353 -8.30 -10.45 9.38
N ASP A 354 -8.91 -11.38 8.65
CA ASP A 354 -8.27 -12.49 7.94
C ASP A 354 -8.14 -12.20 6.43
N PHE A 355 -8.41 -10.94 6.03
CA PHE A 355 -8.36 -10.41 4.66
C PHE A 355 -9.36 -11.08 3.71
N VAL A 356 -10.47 -11.61 4.24
CA VAL A 356 -11.60 -12.08 3.43
C VAL A 356 -12.47 -10.87 3.10
N VAL A 357 -12.85 -10.73 1.82
CA VAL A 357 -13.77 -9.68 1.39
C VAL A 357 -15.13 -9.94 2.04
N VAL A 358 -15.59 -9.02 2.88
CA VAL A 358 -16.89 -9.11 3.55
C VAL A 358 -17.96 -8.30 2.85
N GLY A 359 -17.56 -7.37 1.98
CA GLY A 359 -18.46 -6.76 1.03
C GLY A 359 -17.89 -5.54 0.32
N GLU A 360 -18.65 -5.05 -0.66
CA GLU A 360 -18.19 -4.04 -1.60
C GLU A 360 -19.34 -3.14 -2.06
N ALA A 361 -19.07 -1.84 -2.14
CA ALA A 361 -20.03 -0.83 -2.55
C ALA A 361 -19.45 0.10 -3.61
N LYS A 362 -20.28 0.48 -4.59
CA LYS A 362 -20.01 1.62 -5.46
C LYS A 362 -20.35 2.90 -4.70
N LEU A 363 -19.43 3.85 -4.65
CA LEU A 363 -19.65 5.14 -4.02
C LEU A 363 -20.44 6.09 -4.96
N PRO A 364 -21.09 7.14 -4.41
CA PRO A 364 -21.74 8.16 -5.23
C PRO A 364 -20.83 8.70 -6.34
N SER A 365 -21.32 8.65 -7.59
CA SER A 365 -20.61 9.21 -8.74
C SER A 365 -20.52 10.74 -8.61
N HIS A 366 -19.44 11.32 -9.13
CA HIS A 366 -19.18 12.76 -9.18
C HIS A 366 -19.25 13.46 -7.82
N ARG A 367 -18.85 12.79 -6.73
CA ARG A 367 -18.83 13.38 -5.38
C ARG A 367 -17.43 13.53 -4.81
N TYR A 368 -16.60 12.52 -4.97
CA TYR A 368 -15.25 12.51 -4.38
C TYR A 368 -14.18 12.72 -5.44
N ASN A 369 -13.10 13.36 -5.01
CA ASN A 369 -11.89 13.51 -5.80
C ASN A 369 -10.92 12.39 -5.45
N TYR A 370 -10.52 11.61 -6.44
CA TYR A 370 -9.58 10.49 -6.22
C TYR A 370 -8.11 10.93 -6.31
N PHE A 371 -7.82 12.21 -6.56
CA PHE A 371 -6.46 12.77 -6.46
C PHE A 371 -6.17 13.41 -5.11
N THR A 372 -7.20 13.95 -4.44
CA THR A 372 -7.02 14.82 -3.27
C THR A 372 -7.34 14.15 -1.93
N GLY A 373 -7.34 12.83 -1.92
CA GLY A 373 -7.07 11.98 -0.76
C GLY A 373 -8.28 11.48 0.01
N TRP A 374 -8.03 10.44 0.79
CA TRP A 374 -8.91 9.84 1.80
C TRP A 374 -8.04 9.38 2.96
N MET A 375 -8.67 8.96 4.05
CA MET A 375 -7.98 8.42 5.20
C MET A 375 -8.89 7.47 5.97
N GLU A 376 -8.27 6.50 6.65
CA GLU A 376 -8.95 5.73 7.68
C GLU A 376 -9.34 6.63 8.86
N THR A 377 -10.50 6.36 9.43
CA THR A 377 -10.87 6.80 10.76
C THR A 377 -10.85 5.60 11.72
N ASN A 378 -11.37 5.76 12.95
CA ASN A 378 -11.33 4.68 13.93
C ASN A 378 -12.20 3.48 13.50
N ASP A 379 -13.31 3.77 12.84
CA ASP A 379 -14.37 2.82 12.47
C ASP A 379 -14.86 2.96 11.02
N GLY A 380 -14.27 3.85 10.22
CA GLY A 380 -14.68 4.08 8.84
C GLY A 380 -13.58 4.68 7.97
N VAL A 381 -14.00 5.29 6.86
CA VAL A 381 -13.13 5.98 5.90
C VAL A 381 -13.72 7.36 5.72
N ALA A 382 -12.89 8.40 5.84
CA ALA A 382 -13.30 9.76 5.51
C ALA A 382 -12.93 10.06 4.04
N LEU A 383 -13.78 10.77 3.32
CA LEU A 383 -13.50 11.21 1.95
C LEU A 383 -13.78 12.71 1.79
N PHE A 384 -12.89 13.43 1.13
CA PHE A 384 -13.13 14.83 0.75
C PHE A 384 -14.13 14.90 -0.40
N VAL A 385 -15.18 15.72 -0.23
CA VAL A 385 -16.16 16.04 -1.28
C VAL A 385 -15.59 17.21 -2.09
N ASP A 386 -15.04 16.92 -3.26
CA ASP A 386 -14.27 17.89 -4.09
C ASP A 386 -14.17 17.44 -5.56
N ASN A 387 -15.24 16.87 -6.11
CA ASN A 387 -15.25 16.41 -7.50
C ASN A 387 -15.66 17.56 -8.43
N SER A 388 -14.88 17.83 -9.48
CA SER A 388 -15.15 18.97 -10.36
C SER A 388 -16.45 18.86 -11.18
N LEU A 389 -17.03 17.66 -11.26
CA LEU A 389 -18.30 17.36 -11.92
C LEU A 389 -19.50 17.36 -10.95
N ASP A 390 -19.32 17.63 -9.65
CA ASP A 390 -20.44 17.69 -8.71
C ASP A 390 -21.32 18.93 -8.98
N GLU A 391 -22.53 18.72 -9.52
CA GLU A 391 -23.49 19.80 -9.79
C GLU A 391 -24.06 20.45 -8.51
N ASN A 392 -23.95 19.78 -7.36
CA ASN A 392 -24.43 20.26 -6.08
C ASN A 392 -23.36 21.04 -5.31
N GLU A 393 -22.09 20.94 -5.69
CA GLU A 393 -21.00 21.61 -5.01
C GLU A 393 -21.01 23.11 -5.35
N LYS A 394 -21.50 23.91 -4.40
CA LYS A 394 -21.72 25.36 -4.57
C LYS A 394 -20.95 26.22 -3.57
N THR A 395 -20.16 25.63 -2.69
CA THR A 395 -19.47 26.35 -1.61
C THR A 395 -17.96 26.11 -1.65
N GLU A 396 -17.20 27.07 -1.10
CA GLU A 396 -15.76 26.96 -0.84
C GLU A 396 -15.48 26.28 0.51
N GLU A 397 -16.49 25.65 1.10
CA GLU A 397 -16.42 25.04 2.43
C GLU A 397 -15.74 23.67 2.35
N LEU A 398 -15.07 23.29 3.43
CA LEU A 398 -14.50 21.95 3.56
C LEU A 398 -15.61 20.99 4.01
N VAL A 399 -15.83 19.96 3.20
CA VAL A 399 -16.82 18.90 3.45
C VAL A 399 -16.13 17.54 3.43
N LEU A 400 -16.43 16.73 4.43
CA LEU A 400 -16.05 15.33 4.54
C LEU A 400 -17.30 14.45 4.60
N ASP A 401 -17.20 13.25 4.03
CA ASP A 401 -18.16 12.16 4.20
C ASP A 401 -17.57 10.98 4.97
#